data_AF-A0A953RU87-F1
#
_entry.id   AF-A0A953RU87-F1
#
_cell.length_a   1.000
_cell.length_b   1.000
_cell.length_c   1.000
_cell.angle_alpha   90.00
_cell.angle_beta   90.00
_cell.angle_gamma   90.00
#
_symmetry.space_group_name_H-M   'P 1'
#
loop_
_entity.id
_entity.type
_entity.pdbx_description
1 polymer ?
#
loop_
_entity_poly.entity_id
_entity_poly.type
_entity_poly.pdbx_seq_one_letter_code
_entity_poly.pdbx_strand_id
1 'polypeptide(L)'
;MSAVVQQDPQLMVVNPPLVQGSKDLHDLTEQISSVVEAKVYETPLKYWITLMCTGSVVLLLGAMLTYLVSTGIGVWGNNRPVGWAWDITNFVFWIGIGHAGTLISAILFLFRQKWRTSINRSAEAMTLFAVMCAGIFPLFHTGRPWRAFYWLFPIPNTDLNIWQNFRSPLIWDVFAVSTYFTVSLLFWFTGLVPDLATLRDRTTSKVRQVVFGILSLGWRGSARHWRHYEQAYLILAGISTPLVLSVHSVVSFDFATSVIPGWHTTIFPPYFVAGAIFSGFACVMTLLLIARWTLNLQNLITIKHLDNMNKIILVTGSVVGYAYCTEFFIAWYSGSIYERFTFLNRAFGPYWWAAWSMYTCNVFIPQLYWFRKMRTNLWVMFVISITTNIGMWFERFVIIATSLTRDFLPSSWGYFSPTWVDICTFIGTIGLFLTLFLLFARFLPMIAISEVKGVASQEKHVFAGQEEGSATLR
;
A
#
# COMPACT_ATOMS: atom_id res chain seq x y z
N MET A 1 4.77 -2.70 -45.98
CA MET A 1 6.12 -2.75 -45.37
C MET A 1 6.20 -1.58 -44.39
N SER A 2 6.10 -1.88 -43.09
CA SER A 2 6.12 -0.87 -42.03
C SER A 2 7.55 -0.35 -41.87
N ALA A 3 7.78 0.91 -42.25
CA ALA A 3 9.02 1.60 -41.95
C ALA A 3 9.20 1.66 -40.42
N VAL A 4 10.12 0.85 -39.91
CA VAL A 4 10.59 0.93 -38.53
C VAL A 4 11.47 2.16 -38.47
N VAL A 5 10.94 3.24 -37.89
CA VAL A 5 11.63 4.51 -37.65
C VAL A 5 12.94 4.25 -36.90
N GLN A 6 14.06 4.69 -37.46
CA GLN A 6 15.38 4.60 -36.82
C GLN A 6 15.48 5.68 -35.75
N GLN A 7 15.41 5.24 -34.50
CA GLN A 7 15.37 6.05 -33.28
C GLN A 7 16.70 6.76 -33.01
N ASP A 8 16.66 7.97 -32.42
CA ASP A 8 17.85 8.61 -31.84
C ASP A 8 18.36 7.76 -30.64
N PRO A 9 19.55 7.13 -30.73
CA PRO A 9 20.06 6.24 -29.70
C PRO A 9 20.24 6.95 -28.35
N GLN A 10 20.54 8.25 -28.34
CA GLN A 10 20.83 8.97 -27.10
C GLN A 10 19.58 9.24 -26.27
N LEU A 11 18.47 9.61 -26.92
CA LEU A 11 17.18 9.83 -26.26
C LEU A 11 16.58 8.52 -25.69
N MET A 12 16.77 7.39 -26.37
CA MET A 12 16.37 6.08 -25.84
C MET A 12 17.19 5.64 -24.63
N VAL A 13 18.47 6.00 -24.56
CA VAL A 13 19.33 5.71 -23.41
C VAL A 13 18.91 6.52 -22.19
N VAL A 14 18.48 7.77 -22.38
CA VAL A 14 18.07 8.68 -21.28
C VAL A 14 16.61 8.45 -20.87
N ASN A 15 15.70 8.25 -21.83
CA ASN A 15 14.29 8.02 -21.60
C ASN A 15 13.77 6.86 -22.46
N PRO A 16 14.03 5.61 -22.04
CA PRO A 16 13.48 4.46 -22.75
C PRO A 16 11.95 4.49 -22.70
N PRO A 17 11.28 3.96 -23.75
CA PRO A 17 9.84 3.95 -23.85
C PRO A 17 9.23 3.17 -22.68
N LEU A 18 8.13 3.68 -22.16
CA LEU A 18 7.43 3.05 -21.03
C LEU A 18 6.69 1.79 -21.47
N VAL A 19 6.27 1.74 -22.73
CA VAL A 19 5.63 0.59 -23.34
C VAL A 19 6.56 -0.02 -24.38
N GLN A 20 6.86 -1.31 -24.25
CA GLN A 20 7.75 -2.03 -25.18
C GLN A 20 6.95 -3.01 -26.06
N GLY A 21 7.38 -3.22 -27.30
CA GLY A 21 6.89 -4.33 -28.13
C GLY A 21 5.42 -4.30 -28.60
N SER A 22 4.59 -3.34 -28.19
CA SER A 22 3.22 -3.18 -28.71
C SER A 22 3.23 -2.49 -30.06
N LYS A 23 2.66 -3.11 -31.10
CA LYS A 23 2.61 -2.52 -32.44
C LYS A 23 1.48 -1.47 -32.51
N ASP A 24 0.34 -1.76 -31.92
CA ASP A 24 -0.83 -0.87 -31.95
C ASP A 24 -1.62 -0.72 -30.62
N LEU A 25 -2.47 0.30 -30.52
CA LEU A 25 -3.37 0.55 -29.38
C LEU A 25 -4.39 -0.59 -29.21
N HIS A 26 -4.73 -1.28 -30.29
CA HIS A 26 -5.55 -2.49 -30.25
C HIS A 26 -4.84 -3.61 -29.46
N ASP A 27 -3.57 -3.89 -29.77
CA ASP A 27 -2.78 -4.93 -29.10
C ASP A 27 -2.70 -4.71 -27.58
N LEU A 28 -2.56 -3.46 -27.13
CA LEU A 28 -2.57 -3.11 -25.71
C LEU A 28 -3.89 -3.46 -25.04
N THR A 29 -5.00 -3.22 -25.74
CA THR A 29 -6.34 -3.57 -25.25
C THR A 29 -6.47 -5.07 -25.15
N GLU A 30 -6.07 -5.78 -26.19
CA GLU A 30 -6.17 -7.24 -26.28
C GLU A 30 -5.37 -7.89 -25.16
N GLN A 31 -4.13 -7.46 -24.97
CA GLN A 31 -3.25 -8.00 -23.94
C GLN A 31 -3.83 -7.79 -22.52
N ILE A 32 -4.28 -6.58 -22.18
CA ILE A 32 -4.79 -6.30 -20.84
C ILE A 32 -6.16 -6.96 -20.61
N SER A 33 -7.06 -6.87 -21.58
CA SER A 33 -8.41 -7.43 -21.46
C SER A 33 -8.43 -8.95 -21.49
N SER A 34 -7.48 -9.61 -22.17
CA SER A 34 -7.41 -11.08 -22.26
C SER A 34 -7.36 -11.77 -20.89
N VAL A 35 -6.72 -11.13 -19.90
CA VAL A 35 -6.63 -11.63 -18.52
C VAL A 35 -8.02 -11.72 -17.88
N VAL A 36 -8.87 -10.71 -18.11
CA VAL A 36 -10.24 -10.64 -17.57
C VAL A 36 -11.20 -11.49 -18.41
N GLU A 37 -11.03 -11.48 -19.74
CA GLU A 37 -11.90 -12.15 -20.70
C GLU A 37 -11.76 -13.66 -20.70
N ALA A 38 -10.57 -14.19 -20.37
CA ALA A 38 -10.29 -15.62 -20.29
C ALA A 38 -11.45 -16.37 -19.63
N LYS A 39 -11.81 -17.55 -20.12
CA LYS A 39 -12.92 -18.30 -19.52
C LYS A 39 -12.48 -18.91 -18.19
N VAL A 40 -13.45 -19.14 -17.31
CA VAL A 40 -13.21 -19.68 -15.95
C VAL A 40 -12.46 -21.02 -16.02
N TYR A 41 -12.81 -21.87 -16.99
CA TYR A 41 -12.18 -23.18 -17.20
C TYR A 41 -10.84 -23.14 -17.97
N GLU A 42 -10.57 -22.06 -18.70
CA GLU A 42 -9.26 -21.80 -19.34
C GLU A 42 -8.27 -21.15 -18.37
N THR A 43 -8.74 -20.77 -17.18
CA THR A 43 -7.89 -20.18 -16.15
C THR A 43 -6.95 -21.26 -15.60
N PRO A 44 -5.63 -20.99 -15.48
CA PRO A 44 -4.68 -22.00 -15.04
C PRO A 44 -5.07 -22.64 -13.70
N LEU A 45 -4.93 -23.97 -13.58
CA LEU A 45 -5.18 -24.69 -12.33
C LEU A 45 -4.43 -24.08 -11.12
N LYS A 46 -3.22 -23.57 -11.37
CA LYS A 46 -2.39 -22.87 -10.37
C LYS A 46 -3.15 -21.71 -9.71
N TYR A 47 -3.92 -20.92 -10.47
CA TYR A 47 -4.71 -19.82 -9.93
C TYR A 47 -5.78 -20.31 -8.94
N TRP A 48 -6.51 -21.37 -9.30
CA TRP A 48 -7.54 -21.94 -8.43
C TRP A 48 -6.95 -22.55 -7.16
N ILE A 49 -5.81 -23.25 -7.26
CA ILE A 49 -5.09 -23.76 -6.10
C ILE A 49 -4.65 -22.61 -5.19
N THR A 50 -4.07 -21.54 -5.75
CA THR A 50 -3.67 -20.37 -4.95
C THR A 50 -4.87 -19.69 -4.29
N LEU A 51 -5.99 -19.54 -5.02
CA LEU A 51 -7.20 -18.92 -4.48
C LEU A 51 -7.84 -19.77 -3.38
N MET A 52 -7.86 -21.10 -3.53
CA MET A 52 -8.34 -22.00 -2.48
C MET A 52 -7.43 -21.97 -1.25
N CYS A 53 -6.11 -21.91 -1.44
CA CYS A 53 -5.14 -21.80 -0.36
C CYS A 53 -5.26 -20.48 0.39
N THR A 54 -5.32 -19.34 -0.31
CA THR A 54 -5.50 -18.04 0.36
C THR A 54 -6.90 -17.95 0.97
N GLY A 55 -7.93 -18.50 0.31
CA GLY A 55 -9.29 -18.55 0.80
C GLY A 55 -9.46 -19.39 2.07
N SER A 56 -8.75 -20.51 2.20
CA SER A 56 -8.75 -21.30 3.45
C SER A 56 -8.10 -20.53 4.61
N VAL A 57 -7.09 -19.70 4.33
CA VAL A 57 -6.51 -18.79 5.32
C VAL A 57 -7.49 -17.67 5.72
N VAL A 58 -8.39 -17.24 4.82
CA VAL A 58 -9.50 -16.33 5.19
C VAL A 58 -10.50 -17.02 6.14
N LEU A 59 -10.79 -18.30 5.92
CA LEU A 59 -11.63 -19.06 6.86
C LEU A 59 -10.95 -19.18 8.23
N LEU A 60 -9.63 -19.35 8.28
CA LEU A 60 -8.86 -19.27 9.52
C LEU A 60 -9.03 -17.91 10.20
N LEU A 61 -8.94 -16.81 9.46
CA LEU A 61 -9.19 -15.46 10.01
C LEU A 61 -10.58 -15.37 10.65
N GLY A 62 -11.62 -15.82 9.94
CA GLY A 62 -12.98 -15.84 10.45
C GLY A 62 -13.09 -16.65 11.75
N ALA A 63 -12.50 -17.84 11.79
CA ALA A 63 -12.46 -18.67 12.98
C ALA A 63 -11.75 -18.00 14.16
N MET A 64 -10.60 -17.34 13.94
CA MET A 64 -9.86 -16.63 14.98
C MET A 64 -10.63 -15.43 15.52
N LEU A 65 -11.27 -14.64 14.65
CA LEU A 65 -12.11 -13.52 15.08
C LEU A 65 -13.34 -13.99 15.84
N THR A 66 -14.00 -15.07 15.41
CA THR A 66 -15.13 -15.67 16.15
C THR A 66 -14.68 -16.18 17.52
N TYR A 67 -13.51 -16.82 17.60
CA TYR A 67 -12.94 -17.28 18.86
C TYR A 67 -12.61 -16.11 19.80
N LEU A 68 -11.98 -15.05 19.29
CA LEU A 68 -11.65 -13.83 20.01
C LEU A 68 -12.90 -13.18 20.62
N VAL A 69 -13.97 -13.01 19.83
CA VAL A 69 -15.19 -12.35 20.30
C VAL A 69 -15.99 -13.23 21.26
N SER A 70 -15.98 -14.55 21.07
CA SER A 70 -16.74 -15.47 21.93
C SER A 70 -16.08 -15.74 23.29
N THR A 71 -14.75 -15.67 23.37
CA THR A 71 -14.00 -15.94 24.62
C THR A 71 -13.46 -14.69 25.30
N GLY A 72 -13.20 -13.62 24.54
CA GLY A 72 -12.70 -12.35 25.03
C GLY A 72 -11.24 -12.08 24.65
N ILE A 73 -10.83 -10.81 24.82
CA ILE A 73 -9.52 -10.28 24.37
C ILE A 73 -8.30 -10.99 25.00
N GLY A 74 -8.49 -11.66 26.15
CA GLY A 74 -7.41 -12.33 26.89
C GLY A 74 -6.82 -13.58 26.20
N VAL A 75 -7.36 -13.99 25.04
CA VAL A 75 -6.74 -15.04 24.21
C VAL A 75 -5.52 -14.54 23.43
N TRP A 76 -5.40 -13.23 23.24
CA TRP A 76 -4.18 -12.60 22.76
C TRP A 76 -3.16 -12.48 23.88
N GLY A 77 -1.88 -12.36 23.50
CA GLY A 77 -0.76 -12.26 24.44
C GLY A 77 -0.66 -10.93 25.20
N ASN A 78 -1.60 -10.00 24.98
CA ASN A 78 -1.65 -8.70 25.62
C ASN A 78 -1.71 -8.89 27.15
N ASN A 79 -0.92 -8.10 27.87
CA ASN A 79 -0.81 -8.21 29.32
C ASN A 79 -0.72 -6.81 29.95
N ARG A 80 -0.52 -6.76 31.28
CA ARG A 80 -0.05 -5.54 31.93
C ARG A 80 1.44 -5.73 32.16
N PRO A 81 2.31 -4.85 31.64
CA PRO A 81 2.03 -3.49 31.14
C PRO A 81 1.65 -3.38 29.65
N VAL A 82 1.81 -4.44 28.85
CA VAL A 82 1.70 -4.36 27.37
C VAL A 82 0.27 -4.54 26.89
N GLY A 83 -0.51 -3.46 26.97
CA GLY A 83 -1.91 -3.43 26.53
C GLY A 83 -2.10 -3.49 25.01
N TRP A 84 -1.07 -3.15 24.24
CA TRP A 84 -1.02 -3.23 22.77
C TRP A 84 0.27 -3.88 22.30
N ALA A 85 0.15 -4.77 21.32
CA ALA A 85 1.28 -5.44 20.70
C ALA A 85 0.93 -5.78 19.25
N TRP A 86 0.62 -7.05 18.95
CA TRP A 86 0.40 -7.52 17.57
C TRP A 86 -0.84 -6.88 16.92
N ASP A 87 -1.90 -6.66 17.69
CA ASP A 87 -3.11 -5.97 17.27
C ASP A 87 -2.82 -4.62 16.60
N ILE A 88 -2.26 -3.66 17.34
CA ILE A 88 -1.96 -2.32 16.83
C ILE A 88 -0.74 -2.34 15.90
N THR A 89 0.25 -3.21 16.13
CA THR A 89 1.38 -3.37 15.20
C THR A 89 0.86 -3.70 13.79
N ASN A 90 -0.06 -4.65 13.68
CA ASN A 90 -0.62 -5.08 12.42
C ASN A 90 -1.55 -4.02 11.81
N PHE A 91 -2.32 -3.31 12.64
CA PHE A 91 -3.11 -2.16 12.19
C PHE A 91 -2.24 -1.12 11.47
N VAL A 92 -1.19 -0.61 12.15
CA VAL A 92 -0.31 0.42 11.59
C VAL A 92 0.47 -0.10 10.39
N PHE A 93 0.85 -1.39 10.41
CA PHE A 93 1.50 -2.05 9.27
C PHE A 93 0.60 -2.06 8.03
N TRP A 94 -0.66 -2.50 8.16
CA TRP A 94 -1.60 -2.56 7.04
C TRP A 94 -2.01 -1.18 6.52
N ILE A 95 -2.25 -0.21 7.40
CA ILE A 95 -2.47 1.19 6.98
C ILE A 95 -1.24 1.71 6.24
N GLY A 96 -0.04 1.46 6.77
CA GLY A 96 1.23 1.81 6.16
C GLY A 96 1.36 1.29 4.73
N ILE A 97 1.07 0.00 4.50
CA ILE A 97 1.06 -0.60 3.16
C ILE A 97 0.09 0.13 2.23
N GLY A 98 -1.11 0.47 2.72
CA GLY A 98 -2.14 1.14 1.94
C GLY A 98 -1.67 2.47 1.32
N HIS A 99 -0.85 3.24 2.03
CA HIS A 99 -0.46 4.59 1.60
C HIS A 99 0.29 4.65 0.27
N ALA A 100 1.12 3.66 -0.05
CA ALA A 100 1.90 3.70 -1.28
C ALA A 100 1.03 3.69 -2.54
N GLY A 101 -0.11 3.02 -2.52
CA GLY A 101 -0.97 2.96 -3.71
C GLY A 101 -1.57 4.32 -4.05
N THR A 102 -2.11 5.01 -3.05
CA THR A 102 -2.57 6.40 -3.18
C THR A 102 -1.45 7.39 -3.50
N LEU A 103 -0.21 7.16 -3.04
CA LEU A 103 0.93 7.99 -3.46
C LEU A 103 1.21 7.81 -4.95
N ILE A 104 1.24 6.56 -5.44
CA ILE A 104 1.49 6.24 -6.84
C ILE A 104 0.39 6.83 -7.74
N SER A 105 -0.87 6.79 -7.31
CA SER A 105 -1.97 7.28 -8.13
C SER A 105 -2.21 8.78 -8.03
N ALA A 106 -2.06 9.40 -6.85
CA ALA A 106 -2.32 10.81 -6.64
C ALA A 106 -1.07 11.69 -6.77
N ILE A 107 -0.03 11.44 -5.96
CA ILE A 107 1.15 12.32 -5.90
C ILE A 107 1.93 12.28 -7.23
N LEU A 108 2.16 11.09 -7.78
CA LEU A 108 2.83 10.97 -9.09
C LEU A 108 1.98 11.55 -10.23
N PHE A 109 0.65 11.55 -10.11
CA PHE A 109 -0.23 12.24 -11.06
C PHE A 109 -0.04 13.75 -11.00
N LEU A 110 0.01 14.34 -9.80
CA LEU A 110 0.28 15.77 -9.62
C LEU A 110 1.65 16.18 -10.18
N PHE A 111 2.68 15.33 -10.00
CA PHE A 111 4.00 15.52 -10.61
C PHE A 111 4.06 15.16 -12.11
N ARG A 112 2.93 14.80 -12.72
CA ARG A 112 2.80 14.40 -14.14
C ARG A 112 3.78 13.30 -14.53
N GLN A 113 4.08 12.39 -13.62
CA GLN A 113 5.01 11.28 -13.85
C GLN A 113 4.31 10.17 -14.65
N LYS A 114 4.66 10.06 -15.93
CA LYS A 114 3.98 9.13 -16.86
C LYS A 114 4.22 7.66 -16.54
N TRP A 115 5.31 7.30 -15.86
CA TRP A 115 5.61 5.91 -15.53
C TRP A 115 4.63 5.30 -14.51
N ARG A 116 3.80 6.09 -13.83
CA ARG A 116 2.79 5.54 -12.91
C ARG A 116 1.69 4.74 -13.62
N THR A 117 1.43 4.98 -14.91
CA THR A 117 0.22 4.51 -15.62
C THR A 117 0.13 2.99 -15.76
N SER A 118 1.26 2.29 -15.74
CA SER A 118 1.29 0.82 -15.79
C SER A 118 1.14 0.17 -14.42
N ILE A 119 1.10 0.96 -13.33
CA ILE A 119 1.15 0.48 -11.95
C ILE A 119 -0.03 0.97 -11.12
N ASN A 120 -0.51 2.19 -11.36
CA ASN A 120 -1.51 2.92 -10.57
C ASN A 120 -2.68 2.05 -10.16
N ARG A 121 -3.31 1.34 -11.09
CA ARG A 121 -4.52 0.55 -10.86
C ARG A 121 -4.30 -0.58 -9.85
N SER A 122 -3.22 -1.34 -10.02
CA SER A 122 -2.86 -2.42 -9.08
C SER A 122 -2.49 -1.88 -7.70
N ALA A 123 -1.88 -0.68 -7.65
CA ALA A 123 -1.49 -0.03 -6.40
C ALA A 123 -2.70 0.56 -5.66
N GLU A 124 -3.65 1.17 -6.37
CA GLU A 124 -4.94 1.63 -5.83
C GLU A 124 -5.75 0.44 -5.25
N ALA A 125 -5.83 -0.69 -5.98
CA ALA A 125 -6.51 -1.89 -5.47
C ALA A 125 -5.83 -2.44 -4.21
N MET A 126 -4.49 -2.48 -4.19
CA MET A 126 -3.71 -2.82 -3.00
C MET A 126 -4.09 -1.93 -1.81
N THR A 127 -4.27 -0.63 -2.03
CA THR A 127 -4.68 0.31 -0.97
C THR A 127 -5.99 -0.12 -0.32
N LEU A 128 -7.01 -0.38 -1.14
CA LEU A 128 -8.33 -0.75 -0.65
C LEU A 128 -8.28 -2.02 0.20
N PHE A 129 -7.58 -3.05 -0.28
CA PHE A 129 -7.49 -4.32 0.43
C PHE A 129 -6.65 -4.23 1.70
N ALA A 130 -5.58 -3.45 1.68
CA ALA A 130 -4.77 -3.19 2.87
C ALA A 130 -5.58 -2.43 3.94
N VAL A 131 -6.36 -1.42 3.54
CA VAL A 131 -7.23 -0.67 4.47
C VAL A 131 -8.36 -1.54 5.01
N MET A 132 -8.94 -2.44 4.20
CA MET A 132 -9.90 -3.43 4.69
C MET A 132 -9.28 -4.36 5.75
N CYS A 133 -8.04 -4.82 5.55
CA CYS A 133 -7.33 -5.63 6.53
C CYS A 133 -7.01 -4.83 7.80
N ALA A 134 -6.59 -3.57 7.64
CA ALA A 134 -6.32 -2.68 8.76
C ALA A 134 -7.58 -2.43 9.61
N GLY A 135 -8.73 -2.16 8.98
CA GLY A 135 -9.98 -1.83 9.66
C GLY A 135 -10.52 -2.93 10.58
N ILE A 136 -10.05 -4.18 10.42
CA ILE A 136 -10.36 -5.28 11.33
C ILE A 136 -9.80 -5.00 12.72
N PHE A 137 -8.57 -4.49 12.82
CA PHE A 137 -7.89 -4.35 14.10
C PHE A 137 -8.56 -3.32 15.03
N PRO A 138 -8.83 -2.06 14.62
CA PRO A 138 -9.55 -1.08 15.45
C PRO A 138 -10.91 -1.56 15.96
N LEU A 139 -11.60 -2.39 15.18
CA LEU A 139 -12.89 -2.94 15.58
C LEU A 139 -12.73 -4.07 16.61
N PHE A 140 -11.88 -5.05 16.31
CA PHE A 140 -11.78 -6.30 17.07
C PHE A 140 -10.78 -6.25 18.23
N HIS A 141 -9.86 -5.29 18.27
CA HIS A 141 -9.00 -5.12 19.45
C HIS A 141 -9.75 -4.52 20.64
N THR A 142 -10.96 -4.01 20.43
CA THR A 142 -11.81 -3.57 21.53
C THR A 142 -12.40 -4.77 22.26
N GLY A 143 -12.48 -4.71 23.59
CA GLY A 143 -13.11 -5.79 24.37
C GLY A 143 -14.61 -5.97 24.14
N ARG A 144 -15.26 -5.04 23.41
CA ARG A 144 -16.69 -5.05 23.09
C ARG A 144 -16.93 -4.55 21.65
N PRO A 145 -16.56 -5.33 20.62
CA PRO A 145 -16.61 -4.89 19.23
C PRO A 145 -18.01 -4.49 18.76
N TRP A 146 -19.06 -5.14 19.30
CA TRP A 146 -20.45 -4.79 18.99
C TRP A 146 -20.82 -3.36 19.39
N ARG A 147 -20.16 -2.77 20.39
CA ARG A 147 -20.34 -1.35 20.76
C ARG A 147 -19.46 -0.43 19.92
N ALA A 148 -18.22 -0.84 19.67
CA ALA A 148 -17.27 -0.07 18.87
C ALA A 148 -17.83 0.27 17.48
N PHE A 149 -18.60 -0.65 16.87
CA PHE A 149 -19.19 -0.45 15.55
C PHE A 149 -20.07 0.82 15.42
N TYR A 150 -20.77 1.24 16.47
CA TYR A 150 -21.69 2.39 16.40
C TYR A 150 -21.35 3.52 17.37
N TRP A 151 -20.76 3.24 18.54
CA TRP A 151 -20.39 4.28 19.51
C TRP A 151 -19.13 5.07 19.13
N LEU A 152 -18.36 4.62 18.14
CA LEU A 152 -17.25 5.41 17.62
C LEU A 152 -17.68 6.47 16.60
N PHE A 153 -18.90 6.39 16.06
CA PHE A 153 -19.42 7.39 15.14
C PHE A 153 -20.27 8.43 15.89
N PRO A 154 -20.22 9.72 15.51
CA PRO A 154 -20.98 10.79 16.14
C PRO A 154 -22.46 10.75 15.71
N ILE A 155 -23.16 9.71 16.14
CA ILE A 155 -24.57 9.48 15.88
C ILE A 155 -25.35 9.97 17.11
N PRO A 156 -26.37 10.82 16.94
CA PRO A 156 -27.25 11.21 18.04
C PRO A 156 -27.85 9.96 18.69
N ASN A 157 -27.63 9.78 20.00
CA ASN A 157 -28.34 8.78 20.77
C ASN A 157 -29.44 9.46 21.58
N THR A 158 -30.65 8.93 21.52
CA THR A 158 -31.82 9.51 22.20
C THR A 158 -31.80 9.23 23.70
N ASP A 159 -31.13 8.16 24.11
CA ASP A 159 -31.27 7.60 25.46
C ASP A 159 -30.20 8.12 26.44
N LEU A 160 -29.02 8.52 25.95
CA LEU A 160 -27.88 8.90 26.80
C LEU A 160 -27.41 10.35 26.57
N ASN A 161 -27.78 11.00 25.46
CA ASN A 161 -27.29 12.32 25.02
C ASN A 161 -25.76 12.50 25.13
N ILE A 162 -25.00 11.41 24.98
CA ILE A 162 -23.53 11.41 25.04
C ILE A 162 -22.89 11.49 23.66
N TRP A 163 -21.73 12.14 23.60
CA TRP A 163 -20.88 12.27 22.42
C TRP A 163 -19.48 11.72 22.69
N GLN A 164 -18.72 11.48 21.62
CA GLN A 164 -17.34 11.02 21.71
C GLN A 164 -16.40 12.15 22.18
N ASN A 165 -15.31 11.76 22.83
CA ASN A 165 -14.25 12.69 23.19
C ASN A 165 -13.33 12.95 21.98
N PHE A 166 -13.53 14.06 21.28
CA PHE A 166 -12.73 14.47 20.11
C PHE A 166 -11.28 14.90 20.42
N ARG A 167 -10.81 14.75 21.66
CA ARG A 167 -9.40 14.94 22.02
C ARG A 167 -8.57 13.66 21.92
N SER A 168 -9.21 12.50 21.81
CA SER A 168 -8.54 11.21 21.72
C SER A 168 -8.05 10.95 20.30
N PRO A 169 -6.75 10.73 20.04
CA PRO A 169 -6.26 10.37 18.71
C PRO A 169 -6.95 9.13 18.11
N LEU A 170 -7.33 8.16 18.94
CA LEU A 170 -8.10 6.98 18.51
C LEU A 170 -9.44 7.32 17.83
N ILE A 171 -10.08 8.45 18.18
CA ILE A 171 -11.30 8.86 17.48
C ILE A 171 -10.97 9.48 16.12
N TRP A 172 -9.83 10.16 16.02
CA TRP A 172 -9.35 10.74 14.77
C TRP A 172 -9.02 9.62 13.79
N ASP A 173 -8.49 8.49 14.28
CA ASP A 173 -8.28 7.27 13.51
C ASP A 173 -9.55 6.74 12.85
N VAL A 174 -10.68 6.74 13.56
CA VAL A 174 -11.98 6.34 13.00
C VAL A 174 -12.35 7.21 11.80
N PHE A 175 -12.19 8.53 11.91
CA PHE A 175 -12.45 9.46 10.80
C PHE A 175 -11.41 9.34 9.69
N ALA A 176 -10.13 9.23 10.04
CA ALA A 176 -9.02 9.15 9.10
C ALA A 176 -9.15 7.90 8.23
N VAL A 177 -9.30 6.71 8.84
CA VAL A 177 -9.40 5.44 8.12
C VAL A 177 -10.70 5.35 7.30
N SER A 178 -11.84 5.78 7.86
CA SER A 178 -13.12 5.75 7.12
C SER A 178 -13.14 6.72 5.93
N THR A 179 -12.63 7.94 6.10
CA THR A 179 -12.49 8.91 5.02
C THR A 179 -11.47 8.44 3.99
N TYR A 180 -10.34 7.90 4.44
CA TYR A 180 -9.30 7.35 3.57
C TYR A 180 -9.82 6.21 2.70
N PHE A 181 -10.54 5.26 3.30
CA PHE A 181 -11.18 4.16 2.57
C PHE A 181 -12.17 4.68 1.53
N THR A 182 -13.06 5.60 1.94
CA THR A 182 -14.11 6.14 1.07
C THR A 182 -13.52 6.92 -0.12
N VAL A 183 -12.58 7.83 0.14
CA VAL A 183 -11.92 8.62 -0.91
C VAL A 183 -11.11 7.73 -1.84
N SER A 184 -10.36 6.75 -1.29
CA SER A 184 -9.61 5.79 -2.11
C SER A 184 -10.52 4.95 -2.99
N LEU A 185 -11.68 4.51 -2.48
CA LEU A 185 -12.66 3.74 -3.23
C LEU A 185 -13.25 4.56 -4.37
N LEU A 186 -13.63 5.82 -4.10
CA LEU A 186 -14.15 6.73 -5.10
C LEU A 186 -13.10 7.05 -6.17
N PHE A 187 -11.84 7.25 -5.77
CA PHE A 187 -10.75 7.56 -6.69
C PHE A 187 -10.44 6.39 -7.62
N TRP A 188 -10.27 5.19 -7.06
CA TRP A 188 -10.04 3.96 -7.82
C TRP A 188 -11.22 3.64 -8.75
N PHE A 189 -12.45 3.73 -8.23
CA PHE A 189 -13.65 3.46 -9.01
C PHE A 189 -13.83 4.46 -10.16
N THR A 190 -13.63 5.76 -9.91
CA THR A 190 -13.68 6.78 -10.96
C THR A 190 -12.68 6.44 -12.06
N GLY A 191 -11.44 6.09 -11.70
CA GLY A 191 -10.43 5.64 -12.65
C GLY A 191 -10.89 4.41 -13.44
N LEU A 192 -11.64 3.48 -12.85
CA LEU A 192 -12.10 2.23 -13.49
C LEU A 192 -13.18 2.45 -14.55
N VAL A 193 -13.97 3.53 -14.46
CA VAL A 193 -15.15 3.75 -15.32
C VAL A 193 -14.85 3.59 -16.83
N PRO A 194 -13.79 4.20 -17.41
CA PRO A 194 -13.49 4.04 -18.83
C PRO A 194 -13.02 2.62 -19.22
N ASP A 195 -12.30 1.94 -18.33
CA ASP A 195 -11.80 0.59 -18.56
C ASP A 195 -12.94 -0.44 -18.49
N LEU A 196 -13.87 -0.26 -17.56
CA LEU A 196 -15.09 -1.07 -17.45
C LEU A 196 -15.99 -0.92 -18.68
N ALA A 197 -16.07 0.29 -19.26
CA ALA A 197 -16.76 0.50 -20.53
C ALA A 197 -16.11 -0.28 -21.68
N THR A 198 -14.78 -0.36 -21.70
CA THR A 198 -14.05 -1.16 -22.69
C THR A 198 -14.37 -2.65 -22.55
N LEU A 199 -14.42 -3.16 -21.31
CA LEU A 199 -14.78 -4.57 -21.04
C LEU A 199 -16.25 -4.88 -21.36
N ARG A 200 -17.16 -3.93 -21.09
CA ARG A 200 -18.59 -4.02 -21.47
C ARG A 200 -18.77 -4.20 -22.97
N ASP A 201 -18.02 -3.44 -23.77
CA ASP A 201 -18.17 -3.45 -25.23
C ASP A 201 -17.52 -4.67 -25.88
N ARG A 202 -16.60 -5.34 -25.18
CA ARG A 202 -15.88 -6.53 -25.66
C ARG A 202 -16.49 -7.87 -25.22
N THR A 203 -17.13 -7.92 -24.06
CA THR A 203 -17.64 -9.19 -23.53
C THR A 203 -18.74 -9.79 -24.40
N THR A 204 -18.65 -11.09 -24.68
CA THR A 204 -19.66 -11.86 -25.42
C THR A 204 -20.81 -12.35 -24.53
N SER A 205 -20.60 -12.40 -23.21
CA SER A 205 -21.62 -12.83 -22.25
C SER A 205 -22.56 -11.69 -21.88
N LYS A 206 -23.87 -11.91 -22.05
CA LYS A 206 -24.94 -10.95 -21.68
C LYS A 206 -24.87 -10.55 -20.21
N VAL A 207 -24.59 -11.49 -19.31
CA VAL A 207 -24.51 -11.21 -17.86
C VAL A 207 -23.35 -10.28 -17.55
N ARG A 208 -22.14 -10.59 -18.06
CA ARG A 208 -20.97 -9.73 -17.91
C ARG A 208 -21.19 -8.35 -18.53
N GLN A 209 -21.87 -8.30 -19.68
CA GLN A 209 -22.20 -7.05 -20.35
C GLN A 209 -23.12 -6.16 -19.49
N VAL A 210 -24.13 -6.74 -18.84
CA VAL A 210 -25.01 -6.00 -17.92
C VAL A 210 -24.23 -5.51 -16.70
N VAL A 211 -23.41 -6.37 -16.07
CA VAL A 211 -22.62 -5.98 -14.89
C VAL A 211 -21.64 -4.86 -15.21
N PHE A 212 -20.81 -5.02 -16.25
CA PHE A 212 -19.90 -3.95 -16.69
C PHE A 212 -20.66 -2.72 -17.21
N GLY A 213 -21.85 -2.91 -17.79
CA GLY A 213 -22.76 -1.85 -18.19
C GLY A 213 -23.16 -0.95 -17.03
N ILE A 214 -23.66 -1.54 -15.95
CA ILE A 214 -24.03 -0.84 -14.72
C ILE A 214 -22.81 -0.15 -14.10
N LEU A 215 -21.70 -0.86 -13.94
CA LEU A 215 -20.49 -0.31 -13.32
C LEU A 215 -19.80 0.77 -14.17
N SER A 216 -19.97 0.77 -15.49
CA SER A 216 -19.46 1.81 -16.38
C SER A 216 -20.28 3.11 -16.40
N LEU A 217 -21.40 3.17 -15.65
CA LEU A 217 -22.25 4.36 -15.51
C LEU A 217 -22.66 5.01 -16.85
N GLY A 218 -22.84 4.20 -17.90
CA GLY A 218 -23.19 4.70 -19.23
C GLY A 218 -22.06 5.48 -19.93
N TRP A 219 -20.80 5.20 -19.59
CA TRP A 219 -19.65 5.82 -20.25
C TRP A 219 -19.62 5.52 -21.76
N ARG A 220 -19.49 6.58 -22.57
CA ARG A 220 -19.47 6.55 -24.05
C ARG A 220 -18.16 7.08 -24.67
N GLY A 221 -17.20 7.52 -23.85
CA GLY A 221 -15.95 8.10 -24.34
C GLY A 221 -16.10 9.45 -25.07
N SER A 222 -17.19 10.19 -24.84
CA SER A 222 -17.38 11.52 -25.46
C SER A 222 -16.34 12.53 -24.94
N ALA A 223 -16.00 13.54 -25.74
CA ALA A 223 -15.08 14.60 -25.32
C ALA A 223 -15.54 15.32 -24.03
N ARG A 224 -16.87 15.47 -23.85
CA ARG A 224 -17.44 16.04 -22.62
C ARG A 224 -17.17 15.14 -21.41
N HIS A 225 -17.30 13.83 -21.54
CA HIS A 225 -17.01 12.89 -20.46
C HIS A 225 -15.52 12.92 -20.07
N TRP A 226 -14.63 12.92 -21.06
CA TRP A 226 -13.18 13.02 -20.82
C TRP A 226 -12.79 14.31 -20.08
N ARG A 227 -13.33 15.45 -20.50
CA ARG A 227 -13.07 16.73 -19.81
C ARG A 227 -13.48 16.69 -18.34
N HIS A 228 -14.65 16.12 -18.03
CA HIS A 228 -15.11 16.02 -16.63
C HIS A 228 -14.33 14.97 -15.84
N TYR A 229 -13.98 13.85 -16.46
CA TYR A 229 -13.16 12.81 -15.86
C TYR A 229 -11.79 13.34 -15.45
N GLU A 230 -11.07 14.05 -16.34
CA GLU A 230 -9.75 14.59 -16.04
C GLU A 230 -9.80 15.61 -14.90
N GLN A 231 -10.82 16.47 -14.86
CA GLN A 231 -11.01 17.43 -13.77
C GLN A 231 -11.33 16.72 -12.44
N ALA A 232 -12.22 15.72 -12.46
CA ALA A 232 -12.55 14.95 -11.27
C ALA A 232 -11.33 14.18 -10.75
N TYR A 233 -10.57 13.52 -11.63
CA TYR A 233 -9.36 12.79 -11.28
C TYR A 233 -8.29 13.73 -10.69
N LEU A 234 -8.12 14.93 -11.25
CA LEU A 234 -7.21 15.95 -10.72
C LEU A 234 -7.63 16.44 -9.33
N ILE A 235 -8.92 16.72 -9.12
CA ILE A 235 -9.44 17.14 -7.81
C ILE A 235 -9.25 16.03 -6.78
N LEU A 236 -9.60 14.79 -7.13
CA LEU A 236 -9.42 13.63 -6.24
C LEU A 236 -7.95 13.38 -5.92
N ALA A 237 -7.03 13.53 -6.88
CA ALA A 237 -5.60 13.45 -6.64
C ALA A 237 -5.11 14.58 -5.70
N GLY A 238 -5.63 15.79 -5.91
CA GLY A 238 -5.35 16.96 -5.07
C GLY A 238 -5.83 16.80 -3.62
N ILE A 239 -7.00 16.21 -3.40
CA ILE A 239 -7.56 15.93 -2.06
C ILE A 239 -6.89 14.70 -1.41
N SER A 240 -6.59 13.67 -2.19
CA SER A 240 -5.98 12.43 -1.68
C SER A 240 -4.56 12.65 -1.18
N THR A 241 -3.81 13.60 -1.77
CA THR A 241 -2.42 13.89 -1.35
C THR A 241 -2.30 14.34 0.11
N PRO A 242 -2.97 15.42 0.57
CA PRO A 242 -2.95 15.80 1.99
C PRO A 242 -3.62 14.75 2.87
N LEU A 243 -4.63 14.02 2.38
CA LEU A 243 -5.28 12.95 3.11
C LEU A 243 -4.30 11.81 3.43
N VAL A 244 -3.47 11.39 2.48
CA VAL A 244 -2.45 10.35 2.68
C VAL A 244 -1.44 10.77 3.74
N LEU A 245 -1.00 12.02 3.70
CA LEU A 245 -0.07 12.56 4.70
C LEU A 245 -0.73 12.65 6.08
N SER A 246 -1.99 13.09 6.16
CA SER A 246 -2.69 13.29 7.42
C SER A 246 -3.09 11.97 8.08
N VAL A 247 -3.60 10.98 7.34
CA VAL A 247 -4.09 9.71 7.90
C VAL A 247 -2.99 8.97 8.66
N HIS A 248 -1.81 8.83 8.06
CA HIS A 248 -0.71 8.13 8.73
C HIS A 248 -0.06 8.98 9.83
N SER A 249 -0.17 10.31 9.73
CA SER A 249 0.19 11.21 10.83
C SER A 249 -0.78 11.10 12.02
N VAL A 250 -2.07 10.88 11.75
CA VAL A 250 -3.10 10.68 12.79
C VAL A 250 -2.85 9.37 13.53
N VAL A 251 -2.59 8.28 12.80
CA VAL A 251 -2.18 6.99 13.39
C VAL A 251 -0.90 7.15 14.21
N SER A 252 0.02 8.00 13.76
CA SER A 252 1.22 8.34 14.52
C SER A 252 0.94 9.14 15.80
N PHE A 253 -0.13 9.94 15.86
CA PHE A 253 -0.50 10.72 17.04
C PHE A 253 -0.98 9.85 18.20
N ASP A 254 -1.47 8.63 17.93
CA ASP A 254 -1.79 7.64 18.98
C ASP A 254 -0.60 7.37 19.91
N PHE A 255 0.62 7.43 19.35
CA PHE A 255 1.86 7.26 20.11
C PHE A 255 2.45 8.60 20.51
N ALA A 256 2.63 9.52 19.56
CA ALA A 256 3.35 10.78 19.75
C ALA A 256 2.76 11.68 20.85
N THR A 257 1.44 11.63 21.05
CA THR A 257 0.74 12.45 22.05
C THR A 257 0.66 11.77 23.42
N SER A 258 1.12 10.52 23.55
CA SER A 258 1.29 9.85 24.82
C SER A 258 2.44 10.47 25.62
N VAL A 259 2.52 10.13 26.91
CA VAL A 259 3.61 10.52 27.81
C VAL A 259 4.69 9.45 27.95
N ILE A 260 4.54 8.30 27.28
CA ILE A 260 5.46 7.16 27.38
C ILE A 260 6.82 7.50 26.76
N PRO A 261 7.95 7.22 27.45
CA PRO A 261 9.28 7.44 26.90
C PRO A 261 9.50 6.59 25.66
N GLY A 262 10.07 7.18 24.61
CA GLY A 262 10.22 6.56 23.31
C GLY A 262 8.95 6.54 22.43
N TRP A 263 7.81 7.03 22.95
CA TRP A 263 6.64 7.40 22.14
C TRP A 263 6.46 8.92 22.04
N HIS A 264 6.68 9.65 23.14
CA HIS A 264 6.52 11.09 23.18
C HIS A 264 7.60 11.82 22.37
N THR A 265 7.35 12.02 21.07
CA THR A 265 8.29 12.70 20.18
C THR A 265 7.57 13.40 19.03
N THR A 266 8.15 14.50 18.58
CA THR A 266 7.58 15.35 17.52
C THR A 266 7.96 14.89 16.11
N ILE A 267 8.94 13.99 15.97
CA ILE A 267 9.37 13.51 14.64
C ILE A 267 8.48 12.40 14.08
N PHE A 268 7.65 11.77 14.92
CA PHE A 268 6.85 10.62 14.53
C PHE A 268 5.93 10.86 13.32
N PRO A 269 5.14 11.94 13.22
CA PRO A 269 4.23 12.10 12.09
C PRO A 269 4.91 12.04 10.71
N PRO A 270 5.95 12.84 10.39
CA PRO A 270 6.65 12.73 9.10
C PRO A 270 7.44 11.43 8.95
N TYR A 271 8.00 10.89 10.05
CA TYR A 271 8.75 9.64 10.05
C TYR A 271 7.85 8.43 9.70
N PHE A 272 6.69 8.33 10.35
CA PHE A 272 5.73 7.28 10.09
C PHE A 272 5.27 7.33 8.64
N VAL A 273 4.99 8.53 8.10
CA VAL A 273 4.62 8.71 6.68
C VAL A 273 5.74 8.22 5.75
N ALA A 274 7.00 8.57 6.02
CA ALA A 274 8.13 8.06 5.24
C ALA A 274 8.22 6.52 5.28
N GLY A 275 8.03 5.94 6.47
CA GLY A 275 7.96 4.50 6.67
C GLY A 275 6.80 3.83 5.92
N ALA A 276 5.62 4.46 5.86
CA ALA A 276 4.47 3.95 5.11
C ALA A 276 4.75 3.91 3.60
N ILE A 277 5.40 4.96 3.07
CA ILE A 277 5.81 4.97 1.66
C ILE A 277 6.85 3.87 1.41
N PHE A 278 7.82 3.72 2.31
CA PHE A 278 8.87 2.70 2.21
C PHE A 278 8.30 1.26 2.21
N SER A 279 7.48 0.89 3.20
CA SER A 279 6.84 -0.44 3.24
C SER A 279 5.86 -0.66 2.09
N GLY A 280 5.02 0.33 1.79
CA GLY A 280 4.01 0.18 0.75
C GLY A 280 4.62 0.01 -0.64
N PHE A 281 5.68 0.76 -1.01
CA PHE A 281 6.37 0.54 -2.29
C PHE A 281 7.05 -0.83 -2.36
N ALA A 282 7.58 -1.33 -1.24
CA ALA A 282 8.11 -2.68 -1.16
C ALA A 282 7.01 -3.75 -1.34
N CYS A 283 5.82 -3.54 -0.77
CA CYS A 283 4.67 -4.41 -1.01
C CYS A 283 4.25 -4.40 -2.50
N VAL A 284 4.10 -3.22 -3.10
CA VAL A 284 3.80 -3.09 -4.54
C VAL A 284 4.85 -3.79 -5.38
N MET A 285 6.14 -3.61 -5.08
CA MET A 285 7.24 -4.27 -5.79
C MET A 285 7.09 -5.79 -5.78
N THR A 286 6.78 -6.37 -4.61
CA THR A 286 6.61 -7.82 -4.44
C THR A 286 5.47 -8.34 -5.32
N LEU A 287 4.31 -7.68 -5.29
CA LEU A 287 3.13 -8.05 -6.07
C LEU A 287 3.34 -7.87 -7.57
N LEU A 288 3.93 -6.75 -7.99
CA LEU A 288 4.21 -6.46 -9.40
C LEU A 288 5.22 -7.44 -9.99
N LEU A 289 6.27 -7.83 -9.26
CA LEU A 289 7.25 -8.80 -9.76
C LEU A 289 6.60 -10.15 -10.04
N ILE A 290 5.72 -10.61 -9.14
CA ILE A 290 4.96 -11.85 -9.33
C ILE A 290 3.99 -11.69 -10.51
N ALA A 291 3.14 -10.65 -10.49
CA ALA A 291 2.15 -10.40 -11.54
C ALA A 291 2.79 -10.22 -12.93
N ARG A 292 3.92 -9.53 -13.00
CA ARG A 292 4.69 -9.33 -14.24
C ARG A 292 5.10 -10.63 -14.90
N TRP A 293 5.49 -11.63 -14.10
CA TRP A 293 5.89 -12.94 -14.61
C TRP A 293 4.69 -13.85 -14.89
N THR A 294 3.69 -13.89 -14.00
CA THR A 294 2.54 -14.79 -14.15
C THR A 294 1.56 -14.37 -15.23
N LEU A 295 1.40 -13.05 -15.47
CA LEU A 295 0.46 -12.50 -16.44
C LEU A 295 1.13 -12.00 -17.73
N ASN A 296 2.42 -12.26 -17.91
CA ASN A 296 3.21 -11.82 -19.06
C ASN A 296 3.08 -10.31 -19.37
N LEU A 297 3.25 -9.48 -18.34
CA LEU A 297 3.15 -8.01 -18.43
C LEU A 297 4.54 -7.34 -18.55
N GLN A 298 5.57 -8.08 -18.99
CA GLN A 298 6.96 -7.61 -19.01
C GLN A 298 7.19 -6.38 -19.90
N ASN A 299 6.32 -6.22 -20.90
CA ASN A 299 6.34 -5.16 -21.89
C ASN A 299 5.62 -3.88 -21.44
N LEU A 300 4.71 -3.99 -20.45
CA LEU A 300 4.00 -2.87 -19.83
C LEU A 300 4.65 -2.42 -18.52
N ILE A 301 5.10 -3.39 -17.71
CA ILE A 301 5.86 -3.17 -16.47
C ILE A 301 7.33 -3.40 -16.80
N THR A 302 7.97 -2.36 -17.35
CA THR A 302 9.38 -2.42 -17.78
C THR A 302 10.35 -2.23 -16.61
N ILE A 303 11.64 -2.51 -16.83
CA ILE A 303 12.69 -2.31 -15.82
C ILE A 303 12.75 -0.84 -15.36
N LYS A 304 12.40 0.13 -16.22
CA LYS A 304 12.35 1.55 -15.85
C LYS A 304 11.37 1.82 -14.70
N HIS A 305 10.21 1.16 -14.74
CA HIS A 305 9.21 1.25 -13.68
C HIS A 305 9.78 0.77 -12.34
N LEU A 306 10.38 -0.42 -12.36
CA LEU A 306 10.95 -1.05 -11.16
C LEU A 306 12.17 -0.27 -10.62
N ASP A 307 13.04 0.22 -11.51
CA ASP A 307 14.20 1.04 -11.14
C ASP A 307 13.78 2.36 -10.47
N ASN A 308 12.73 3.01 -10.98
CA ASN A 308 12.18 4.23 -10.38
C ASN A 308 11.53 3.97 -9.02
N MET A 309 10.78 2.87 -8.88
CA MET A 309 10.26 2.45 -7.58
C MET A 309 11.37 2.20 -6.57
N ASN A 310 12.45 1.52 -6.97
CA ASN A 310 13.59 1.27 -6.08
C ASN A 310 14.30 2.56 -5.64
N LYS A 311 14.35 3.60 -6.49
CA LYS A 311 14.86 4.92 -6.09
C LYS A 311 13.99 5.55 -5.00
N ILE A 312 12.67 5.44 -5.12
CA ILE A 312 11.74 5.92 -4.09
C ILE A 312 11.97 5.16 -2.79
N ILE A 313 12.03 3.82 -2.84
CA ILE A 313 12.33 2.96 -1.67
C ILE A 313 13.67 3.36 -1.02
N LEU A 314 14.70 3.61 -1.82
CA LEU A 314 16.01 4.03 -1.31
C LEU A 314 15.95 5.38 -0.59
N VAL A 315 15.28 6.37 -1.19
CA VAL A 315 15.14 7.71 -0.60
C VAL A 315 14.36 7.63 0.71
N THR A 316 13.20 6.95 0.73
CA THR A 316 12.38 6.87 1.93
C THR A 316 13.03 6.00 3.01
N GLY A 317 13.69 4.91 2.66
CA GLY A 317 14.49 4.11 3.59
C GLY A 317 15.64 4.91 4.21
N SER A 318 16.26 5.82 3.45
CA SER A 318 17.30 6.72 3.98
C SER A 318 16.72 7.78 4.93
N VAL A 319 15.52 8.30 4.66
CA VAL A 319 14.79 9.20 5.58
C VAL A 319 14.43 8.49 6.88
N VAL A 320 13.96 7.24 6.80
CA VAL A 320 13.71 6.38 7.97
C VAL A 320 14.99 6.15 8.77
N GLY A 321 16.10 5.81 8.10
CA GLY A 321 17.41 5.66 8.75
C GLY A 321 17.88 6.94 9.45
N TYR A 322 17.68 8.10 8.83
CA TYR A 322 17.96 9.40 9.44
C TYR A 322 17.10 9.65 10.70
N ALA A 323 15.81 9.28 10.66
CA ALA A 323 14.93 9.41 11.82
C ALA A 323 15.43 8.55 12.99
N TYR A 324 15.83 7.30 12.75
CA TYR A 324 16.42 6.44 13.79
C TYR A 324 17.66 7.08 14.42
N CYS A 325 18.58 7.59 13.60
CA CYS A 325 19.79 8.26 14.10
C CYS A 325 19.44 9.48 14.96
N THR A 326 18.44 10.26 14.51
CA THR A 326 17.96 11.44 15.23
C THR A 326 17.34 11.06 16.57
N GLU A 327 16.56 9.99 16.64
CA GLU A 327 15.98 9.49 17.88
C GLU A 327 17.05 9.07 18.90
N PHE A 328 18.06 8.29 18.48
CA PHE A 328 19.19 7.96 19.36
C PHE A 328 19.96 9.20 19.82
N PHE A 329 20.18 10.15 18.92
CA PHE A 329 20.86 11.40 19.24
C PHE A 329 20.07 12.22 20.27
N ILE A 330 18.76 12.40 20.07
CA ILE A 330 17.90 13.16 20.98
C ILE A 330 17.73 12.44 22.32
N ALA A 331 17.65 11.10 22.33
CA ALA A 331 17.62 10.35 23.59
C ALA A 331 18.87 10.60 24.44
N TRP A 332 20.05 10.67 23.81
CA TRP A 332 21.30 11.05 24.47
C TRP A 332 21.34 12.54 24.85
N TYR A 333 20.92 13.43 23.95
CA TYR A 333 20.97 14.88 24.12
C TYR A 333 19.97 15.41 25.16
N SER A 334 18.82 14.76 25.32
CA SER A 334 17.72 15.20 26.21
C SER A 334 18.09 15.25 27.69
N GLY A 335 19.12 14.48 28.11
CA GLY A 335 19.47 14.31 29.51
C GLY A 335 18.45 13.51 30.35
N SER A 336 17.34 13.04 29.76
CA SER A 336 16.33 12.24 30.44
C SER A 336 16.82 10.81 30.65
N ILE A 337 16.82 10.36 31.91
CA ILE A 337 17.24 9.00 32.29
C ILE A 337 16.34 7.95 31.63
N TYR A 338 15.03 8.24 31.55
CA TYR A 338 14.04 7.32 30.97
C TYR A 338 14.20 7.19 29.45
N GLU A 339 14.34 8.30 28.72
CA GLU A 339 14.56 8.25 27.26
C GLU A 339 15.86 7.52 26.92
N ARG A 340 16.96 7.86 27.62
CA ARG A 340 18.24 7.18 27.43
C ARG A 340 18.12 5.68 27.72
N PHE A 341 17.42 5.30 28.79
CA PHE A 341 17.18 3.90 29.12
C PHE A 341 16.36 3.19 28.04
N THR A 342 15.28 3.78 27.54
CA THR A 342 14.42 3.17 26.51
C THR A 342 15.20 2.83 25.24
N PHE A 343 16.05 3.75 24.76
CA PHE A 343 16.86 3.50 23.56
C PHE A 343 18.00 2.50 23.79
N LEU A 344 18.61 2.48 24.99
CA LEU A 344 19.55 1.43 25.38
C LEU A 344 18.86 0.06 25.48
N ASN A 345 17.63 0.03 26.00
CA ASN A 345 16.81 -1.18 26.11
C ASN A 345 16.39 -1.71 24.73
N ARG A 346 16.14 -0.83 23.75
CA ARG A 346 15.93 -1.25 22.35
C ARG A 346 17.17 -1.97 21.80
N ALA A 347 18.36 -1.42 22.03
CA ALA A 347 19.60 -1.96 21.47
C ALA A 347 20.12 -3.23 22.18
N PHE A 348 20.01 -3.31 23.51
CA PHE A 348 20.65 -4.34 24.34
C PHE A 348 19.70 -5.06 25.30
N GLY A 349 18.41 -4.71 25.32
CA GLY A 349 17.42 -5.32 26.18
C GLY A 349 16.88 -6.66 25.64
N PRO A 350 15.79 -7.19 26.24
CA PRO A 350 15.19 -8.48 25.87
C PRO A 350 14.76 -8.59 24.40
N TYR A 351 14.45 -7.46 23.77
CA TYR A 351 14.03 -7.36 22.37
C TYR A 351 15.15 -6.90 21.43
N TRP A 352 16.43 -7.07 21.80
CA TRP A 352 17.56 -6.71 20.94
C TRP A 352 17.43 -7.33 19.55
N TRP A 353 16.98 -8.59 19.47
CA TRP A 353 16.81 -9.33 18.22
C TRP A 353 15.81 -8.65 17.29
N ALA A 354 14.73 -8.06 17.81
CA ALA A 354 13.73 -7.34 17.03
C ALA A 354 14.30 -6.00 16.52
N ALA A 355 14.99 -5.26 17.39
CA ALA A 355 15.59 -3.97 17.02
C ALA A 355 16.70 -4.13 15.97
N TRP A 356 17.63 -5.08 16.15
CA TRP A 356 18.70 -5.32 15.19
C TRP A 356 18.18 -5.88 13.86
N SER A 357 17.13 -6.71 13.88
CA SER A 357 16.45 -7.16 12.66
C SER A 357 15.83 -5.97 11.92
N MET A 358 15.15 -5.07 12.63
CA MET A 358 14.60 -3.83 12.08
C MET A 358 15.68 -2.96 11.43
N TYR A 359 16.75 -2.60 12.16
CA TYR A 359 17.82 -1.75 11.61
C TYR A 359 18.50 -2.39 10.38
N THR A 360 18.72 -3.71 10.42
CA THR A 360 19.29 -4.45 9.29
C THR A 360 18.41 -4.38 8.05
N CYS A 361 17.13 -4.68 8.21
CA CYS A 361 16.18 -4.71 7.11
C CYS A 361 15.84 -3.33 6.55
N ASN A 362 15.74 -2.30 7.40
CA ASN A 362 15.27 -0.98 6.98
C ASN A 362 16.41 -0.02 6.60
N VAL A 363 17.57 -0.12 7.26
CA VAL A 363 18.69 0.82 7.03
C VAL A 363 19.71 0.20 6.11
N PHE A 364 20.25 -0.98 6.44
CA PHE A 364 21.43 -1.51 5.76
C PHE A 364 21.11 -2.18 4.42
N ILE A 365 20.12 -3.07 4.37
CA ILE A 365 19.77 -3.81 3.15
C ILE A 365 19.35 -2.90 1.97
N PRO A 366 18.49 -1.86 2.16
CA PRO A 366 18.07 -1.01 1.05
C PRO A 366 19.19 -0.17 0.44
N GLN A 367 20.31 0.07 1.15
CA GLN A 367 21.46 0.79 0.57
C GLN A 367 22.08 0.07 -0.63
N LEU A 368 21.82 -1.23 -0.80
CA LEU A 368 22.22 -1.95 -2.01
C LEU A 368 21.64 -1.31 -3.29
N TYR A 369 20.53 -0.60 -3.21
CA TYR A 369 19.94 0.12 -4.35
C TYR A 369 20.72 1.36 -4.83
N TRP A 370 21.77 1.80 -4.11
CA TRP A 370 22.73 2.77 -4.66
C TRP A 370 23.43 2.20 -5.90
N PHE A 371 23.69 0.89 -5.90
CA PHE A 371 24.34 0.23 -7.03
C PHE A 371 23.31 -0.10 -8.12
N ARG A 372 23.44 0.54 -9.28
CA ARG A 372 22.55 0.31 -10.44
C ARG A 372 22.40 -1.18 -10.77
N LYS A 373 23.48 -1.95 -10.69
CA LYS A 373 23.48 -3.41 -10.93
C LYS A 373 22.51 -4.17 -10.02
N MET A 374 22.43 -3.78 -8.75
CA MET A 374 21.51 -4.36 -7.77
C MET A 374 20.08 -3.85 -8.00
N ARG A 375 19.95 -2.54 -8.28
CA ARG A 375 18.67 -1.89 -8.53
C ARG A 375 17.97 -2.33 -9.81
N THR A 376 18.66 -2.97 -10.75
CA THR A 376 18.07 -3.53 -11.98
C THR A 376 17.98 -5.06 -11.98
N ASN A 377 18.36 -5.73 -10.88
CA ASN A 377 18.30 -7.19 -10.76
C ASN A 377 16.98 -7.62 -10.08
N LEU A 378 16.12 -8.32 -10.81
CA LEU A 378 14.78 -8.72 -10.35
C LEU A 378 14.80 -9.58 -9.07
N TRP A 379 15.79 -10.46 -8.91
CA TRP A 379 15.91 -11.29 -7.71
C TRP A 379 16.27 -10.47 -6.47
N VAL A 380 17.19 -9.52 -6.64
CA VAL A 380 17.56 -8.59 -5.58
C VAL A 380 16.37 -7.74 -5.19
N MET A 381 15.62 -7.22 -6.17
CA MET A 381 14.40 -6.45 -5.89
C MET A 381 13.40 -7.23 -5.06
N PHE A 382 13.15 -8.50 -5.41
CA PHE A 382 12.20 -9.36 -4.72
C PHE A 382 12.62 -9.67 -3.28
N VAL A 383 13.91 -9.97 -3.06
CA VAL A 383 14.42 -10.24 -1.71
C VAL A 383 14.35 -8.97 -0.85
N ILE A 384 14.84 -7.83 -1.37
CA ILE A 384 14.85 -6.56 -0.62
C ILE A 384 13.42 -6.11 -0.31
N SER A 385 12.46 -6.32 -1.22
CA SER A 385 11.07 -5.93 -1.00
C SER A 385 10.41 -6.73 0.12
N ILE A 386 10.70 -8.03 0.24
CA ILE A 386 10.21 -8.87 1.34
C ILE A 386 10.89 -8.47 2.66
N THR A 387 12.22 -8.34 2.67
CA THR A 387 12.95 -7.97 3.90
C THR A 387 12.55 -6.60 4.41
N THR A 388 12.29 -5.65 3.51
CA THR A 388 11.77 -4.31 3.85
C THR A 388 10.42 -4.40 4.57
N ASN A 389 9.47 -5.20 4.07
CA ASN A 389 8.18 -5.36 4.74
C ASN A 389 8.33 -6.02 6.11
N ILE A 390 9.20 -7.03 6.25
CA ILE A 390 9.50 -7.66 7.54
C ILE A 390 10.11 -6.63 8.51
N GLY A 391 11.09 -5.84 8.06
CA GLY A 391 11.73 -4.80 8.87
C GLY A 391 10.76 -3.72 9.31
N MET A 392 9.84 -3.30 8.45
CA MET A 392 8.81 -2.31 8.78
C MET A 392 7.73 -2.84 9.71
N TRP A 393 7.44 -4.15 9.68
CA TRP A 393 6.63 -4.78 10.72
C TRP A 393 7.36 -4.75 12.07
N PHE A 394 8.64 -5.11 12.09
CA PHE A 394 9.46 -5.01 13.30
C PHE A 394 9.58 -3.57 13.80
N GLU A 395 9.60 -2.57 12.92
CA GLU A 395 9.60 -1.17 13.32
C GLU A 395 8.41 -0.82 14.20
N ARG A 396 7.19 -1.17 13.75
CA ARG A 396 5.98 -0.93 14.53
C ARG A 396 5.98 -1.73 15.84
N PHE A 397 6.38 -3.00 15.77
CA PHE A 397 6.49 -3.84 16.97
C PHE A 397 7.49 -3.28 17.98
N VAL A 398 8.67 -2.83 17.53
CA VAL A 398 9.70 -2.26 18.39
C VAL A 398 9.22 -0.98 19.02
N ILE A 399 8.65 -0.05 18.25
CA ILE A 399 8.09 1.20 18.81
C ILE A 399 7.06 0.87 19.88
N ILE A 400 6.12 -0.03 19.62
CA ILE A 400 4.99 -0.32 20.52
C ILE A 400 5.45 -1.15 21.72
N ALA A 401 5.87 -2.41 21.50
CA ALA A 401 6.08 -3.37 22.57
C ALA A 401 7.30 -3.04 23.44
N THR A 402 8.41 -2.55 22.86
CA THR A 402 9.62 -2.28 23.66
C THR A 402 9.49 -1.06 24.55
N SER A 403 8.65 -0.09 24.16
CA SER A 403 8.40 1.12 24.96
C SER A 403 7.36 0.88 26.06
N LEU A 404 6.48 -0.12 25.90
CA LEU A 404 5.49 -0.50 26.92
C LEU A 404 5.98 -1.56 27.91
N THR A 405 6.88 -2.45 27.49
CA THR A 405 7.39 -3.53 28.37
C THR A 405 8.24 -3.01 29.51
N ARG A 406 8.95 -1.90 29.28
CA ARG A 406 9.80 -1.26 30.29
C ARG A 406 9.67 0.26 30.17
N ASP A 407 8.86 0.83 31.05
CA ASP A 407 8.58 2.26 31.13
C ASP A 407 9.15 2.86 32.43
N PHE A 408 8.46 3.84 33.02
CA PHE A 408 8.86 4.57 34.22
C PHE A 408 9.11 3.70 35.46
N LEU A 409 8.31 2.66 35.71
CA LEU A 409 8.32 1.93 36.98
C LEU A 409 8.88 0.52 36.80
N PRO A 410 10.05 0.20 37.39
CA PRO A 410 10.64 -1.14 37.32
C PRO A 410 9.72 -2.26 37.82
N SER A 411 8.84 -1.98 38.79
CA SER A 411 7.86 -2.94 39.32
C SER A 411 6.82 -3.39 38.30
N SER A 412 6.58 -2.57 37.27
CA SER A 412 5.59 -2.84 36.23
C SER A 412 6.20 -3.48 34.99
N TRP A 413 7.51 -3.72 34.98
CA TRP A 413 8.18 -4.27 33.80
C TRP A 413 7.71 -5.69 33.48
N GLY A 414 7.49 -5.95 32.20
CA GLY A 414 7.00 -7.23 31.72
C GLY A 414 7.64 -7.65 30.41
N TYR A 415 7.12 -8.74 29.86
CA TYR A 415 7.48 -9.23 28.54
C TYR A 415 6.19 -9.61 27.80
N PHE A 416 6.11 -9.23 26.53
CA PHE A 416 5.06 -9.68 25.63
C PHE A 416 5.55 -10.90 24.83
N SER A 417 4.77 -11.97 24.90
CA SER A 417 4.90 -13.14 24.02
C SER A 417 3.59 -13.31 23.26
N PRO A 418 3.61 -13.33 21.92
CA PRO A 418 2.40 -13.55 21.15
C PRO A 418 1.86 -14.96 21.41
N THR A 419 0.55 -15.10 21.43
CA THR A 419 -0.11 -16.41 21.40
C THR A 419 -0.26 -16.88 19.96
N TRP A 420 -0.66 -18.13 19.79
CA TRP A 420 -1.00 -18.67 18.48
C TRP A 420 -2.18 -17.93 17.83
N VAL A 421 -3.08 -17.32 18.62
CA VAL A 421 -4.21 -16.53 18.11
C VAL A 421 -3.73 -15.21 17.50
N ASP A 422 -2.76 -14.53 18.13
CA ASP A 422 -2.13 -13.32 17.55
C ASP A 422 -1.55 -13.62 16.16
N ILE A 423 -0.79 -14.72 16.07
CA ILE A 423 -0.08 -15.13 14.85
C ILE A 423 -1.08 -15.56 13.78
N CYS A 424 -2.04 -16.42 14.10
CA CYS A 424 -3.05 -16.90 13.16
C CYS A 424 -3.97 -15.76 12.67
N THR A 425 -4.27 -14.78 13.52
CA THR A 425 -5.05 -13.60 13.10
C THR A 425 -4.26 -12.77 12.07
N PHE A 426 -2.97 -12.54 12.31
CA PHE A 426 -2.11 -11.84 11.36
C PHE A 426 -1.99 -12.59 10.02
N ILE A 427 -1.68 -13.89 10.06
CA ILE A 427 -1.63 -14.75 8.86
C ILE A 427 -2.98 -14.72 8.13
N GLY A 428 -4.08 -14.75 8.88
CA GLY A 428 -5.44 -14.61 8.38
C GLY A 428 -5.63 -13.33 7.56
N THR A 429 -5.14 -12.19 8.04
CA THR A 429 -5.22 -10.92 7.30
C THR A 429 -4.37 -10.91 6.02
N ILE A 430 -3.21 -11.59 6.01
CA ILE A 430 -2.42 -11.79 4.78
C ILE A 430 -3.22 -12.62 3.78
N GLY A 431 -3.90 -13.68 4.24
CA GLY A 431 -4.80 -14.49 3.40
C GLY A 431 -5.95 -13.68 2.82
N LEU A 432 -6.57 -12.79 3.61
CA LEU A 432 -7.62 -11.88 3.15
C LEU A 432 -7.10 -10.94 2.05
N PHE A 433 -5.97 -10.28 2.31
CA PHE A 433 -5.34 -9.38 1.36
C PHE A 433 -5.03 -10.08 0.02
N LEU A 434 -4.37 -11.24 0.07
CA LEU A 434 -4.01 -11.99 -1.13
C LEU A 434 -5.23 -12.51 -1.87
N THR A 435 -6.26 -12.99 -1.16
CA THR A 435 -7.51 -13.45 -1.77
C THR A 435 -8.20 -12.32 -2.51
N LEU A 436 -8.35 -11.14 -1.89
CA LEU A 436 -8.94 -9.97 -2.53
C LEU A 436 -8.12 -9.50 -3.74
N PHE A 437 -6.78 -9.52 -3.63
CA PHE A 437 -5.90 -9.16 -4.74
C PHE A 437 -6.00 -10.13 -5.92
N LEU A 438 -6.09 -11.45 -5.66
CA LEU A 438 -6.29 -12.46 -6.71
C LEU A 438 -7.65 -12.31 -7.39
N LEU A 439 -8.71 -12.06 -6.62
CA LEU A 439 -10.04 -11.77 -7.17
C LEU A 439 -10.00 -10.52 -8.04
N PHE A 440 -9.35 -9.44 -7.59
CA PHE A 440 -9.14 -8.25 -8.38
C PHE A 440 -8.40 -8.53 -9.70
N ALA A 441 -7.26 -9.22 -9.63
CA ALA A 441 -6.46 -9.56 -10.81
C ALA A 441 -7.25 -10.38 -11.85
N ARG A 442 -8.28 -11.10 -11.42
CA ARG A 442 -9.12 -11.92 -12.29
C ARG A 442 -10.32 -11.18 -12.88
N PHE A 443 -10.98 -10.36 -12.08
CA PHE A 443 -12.27 -9.76 -12.45
C PHE A 443 -12.17 -8.33 -12.97
N LEU A 444 -11.04 -7.65 -12.73
CA LEU A 444 -10.81 -6.27 -13.11
C LEU A 444 -9.45 -6.11 -13.80
N PRO A 445 -9.28 -5.10 -14.66
CA PRO A 445 -8.01 -4.89 -15.34
C PRO A 445 -6.96 -4.43 -14.33
N MET A 446 -5.81 -5.09 -14.28
CA MET A 446 -4.70 -4.72 -13.38
C MET A 446 -3.96 -3.44 -13.81
N ILE A 447 -4.08 -3.08 -15.09
CA ILE A 447 -3.42 -1.93 -15.71
C ILE A 447 -4.50 -1.02 -16.28
N ALA A 448 -4.35 0.30 -16.12
CA ALA A 448 -5.27 1.29 -16.65
C ALA A 448 -5.17 1.36 -18.18
N ILE A 449 -6.10 0.72 -18.90
CA ILE A 449 -6.08 0.61 -20.37
C ILE A 449 -6.11 2.00 -21.01
N SER A 450 -7.02 2.83 -20.52
CA SER A 450 -7.19 4.22 -20.97
C SER A 450 -5.92 5.07 -20.83
N GLU A 451 -5.28 5.04 -19.65
CA GLU A 451 -4.09 5.86 -19.38
C GLU A 451 -2.86 5.36 -20.15
N VAL A 452 -2.64 4.05 -20.21
CA VAL A 452 -1.52 3.47 -20.96
C VAL A 452 -1.63 3.76 -22.45
N LYS A 453 -2.84 3.72 -23.03
CA LYS A 453 -3.07 4.16 -24.41
C LYS A 453 -2.73 5.63 -24.62
N GLY A 454 -3.08 6.49 -23.67
CA GLY A 454 -2.74 7.92 -23.71
C GLY A 454 -1.23 8.13 -23.74
N VAL A 455 -0.48 7.43 -22.89
CA VAL A 455 0.99 7.50 -22.87
C VAL A 455 1.59 6.93 -24.15
N ALA A 456 1.13 5.77 -24.62
CA ALA A 456 1.64 5.13 -25.83
C ALA A 456 1.38 5.99 -27.08
N SER A 457 0.21 6.62 -27.19
CA SER A 457 -0.11 7.54 -28.29
C SER A 457 0.77 8.80 -28.24
N GLN A 458 0.97 9.38 -27.05
CA GLN A 458 1.83 10.55 -26.91
C GLN A 458 3.30 10.22 -27.21
N GLU A 459 3.79 9.07 -26.76
CA GLU A 459 5.12 8.57 -27.12
C GLU A 459 5.24 8.43 -28.65
N LYS A 460 4.25 7.80 -29.32
CA LYS A 460 4.22 7.73 -30.80
C LYS A 460 4.33 9.11 -31.46
N HIS A 461 3.61 10.12 -30.99
CA HIS A 461 3.70 11.49 -31.54
C HIS A 461 5.05 12.17 -31.28
N VAL A 462 5.60 12.04 -30.07
CA VAL A 462 6.90 12.63 -29.71
C VAL A 462 8.03 11.98 -30.52
N PHE A 463 7.97 10.67 -30.72
CA PHE A 463 8.98 9.93 -31.49
C PHE A 463 8.77 10.03 -33.01
N ALA A 464 7.56 10.33 -33.50
CA ALA A 464 7.30 10.60 -34.92
C ALA A 464 7.67 12.04 -35.33
N GLY A 465 7.43 13.03 -34.46
CA GLY A 465 7.67 14.45 -34.76
C GLY A 465 9.15 14.86 -34.91
N GLN A 466 10.10 13.96 -34.65
CA GLN A 466 11.53 14.21 -34.89
C GLN A 466 11.97 13.88 -36.33
N GLU A 467 11.16 13.17 -37.14
CA GLU A 467 11.46 12.95 -38.56
C GLU A 467 11.33 14.24 -39.39
N GLU A 468 10.29 15.04 -39.15
CA GLU A 468 10.01 16.27 -39.91
C GLU A 468 11.00 17.42 -39.60
N GLY A 469 11.56 17.45 -38.39
CA GLY A 469 12.54 18.47 -37.98
C GLY A 469 13.96 18.25 -38.52
N SER A 470 14.29 17.05 -39.00
CA SER A 470 15.59 16.78 -39.65
C SER A 470 15.53 16.86 -41.18
N ALA A 471 14.32 16.79 -41.76
CA ALA A 471 14.09 16.91 -43.20
C ALA A 471 14.06 18.37 -43.72
N THR A 472 14.10 19.36 -42.83
CA THR A 472 14.09 20.80 -43.17
C THR A 472 15.45 21.49 -42.98
N LEU A 473 16.53 20.73 -42.74
CA LEU A 473 17.91 21.23 -42.69
C LEU A 473 18.85 20.45 -43.63
N ARG A 474 18.44 20.28 -44.89
CA ARG A 474 19.34 19.99 -46.01
C ARG A 474 18.96 20.80 -47.23
#